data_AF-A0A1S6H2A8-F1
#
_entry.id   AF-A0A1S6H2A8-F1
#
_cell.length_a   1.000
_cell.length_b   1.000
_cell.length_c   1.000
_cell.angle_alpha   90.00
_cell.angle_beta   90.00
_cell.angle_gamma   90.00
#
_symmetry.space_group_name_H-M   'P 1'
#
loop_
_entity.id
_entity.type
_entity.pdbx_description
1 polymer ?
#
loop_
_entity_poly.entity_id
_entity_poly.type
_entity_poly.pdbx_seq_one_letter_code
_entity_poly.pdbx_strand_id
1 'polypeptide(L)'
;MSRKALLDEIANFLGNAAAHAAMLPDSPSAQKEVMLYSSEAEETFLSKNWNKEEIEYLRNKALLRTRNEIKNRIKRYGFDEKDYEKFANIAEQYINQFIENGVKQTP
;
A
#
# COMPACT_ATOMS: atom_id res chain seq x y z
N MET A 1 -1.22 -13.20 17.19
CA MET A 1 -1.24 -13.15 15.71
C MET A 1 0.11 -13.62 15.18
N SER A 2 0.17 -14.33 14.04
CA SER A 2 1.45 -14.79 13.47
C SER A 2 2.17 -13.68 12.71
N ARG A 3 3.50 -13.77 12.55
CA ARG A 3 4.28 -12.78 11.77
C ARG A 3 3.75 -12.63 10.34
N LYS A 4 3.44 -13.75 9.69
CA LYS A 4 2.85 -13.74 8.35
C LYS A 4 1.49 -13.03 8.31
N ALA A 5 0.63 -13.26 9.31
CA ALA A 5 -0.67 -12.59 9.37
C ALA A 5 -0.53 -11.08 9.52
N LEU A 6 0.44 -10.61 10.32
CA LEU A 6 0.76 -9.18 10.42
C LEU A 6 1.25 -8.62 9.07
N LEU A 7 2.15 -9.32 8.37
CA LEU A 7 2.61 -8.90 7.05
C LEU A 7 1.46 -8.84 6.02
N ASP A 8 0.55 -9.81 6.07
CA ASP A 8 -0.63 -9.85 5.20
C ASP A 8 -1.64 -8.73 5.50
N GLU A 9 -1.72 -8.31 6.77
CA GLU A 9 -2.53 -7.18 7.26
C GLU A 9 -1.91 -5.83 6.84
N ILE A 10 -0.61 -5.63 7.08
CA ILE A 10 0.12 -4.44 6.60
C ILE A 10 -0.04 -4.31 5.07
N ALA A 11 0.16 -5.41 4.33
CA ALA A 11 -0.01 -5.43 2.88
C ALA A 11 -1.43 -5.05 2.44
N ASN A 12 -2.45 -5.40 3.23
CA ASN A 12 -3.83 -5.04 2.95
C ASN A 12 -4.07 -3.54 3.10
N PHE A 13 -3.65 -2.97 4.22
CA PHE A 13 -3.80 -1.54 4.48
C PHE A 13 -2.98 -0.71 3.50
N LEU A 14 -1.69 -1.01 3.38
CA LEU A 14 -0.78 -0.32 2.48
C LEU A 14 -1.22 -0.43 1.02
N GLY A 15 -1.73 -1.61 0.63
CA GLY A 15 -2.17 -1.84 -0.73
C GLY A 15 -3.37 -0.95 -1.13
N ASN A 16 -4.32 -0.78 -0.22
CA ASN A 16 -5.48 0.09 -0.38
C ASN A 16 -5.10 1.58 -0.35
N ALA A 17 -4.26 1.98 0.61
CA ALA A 17 -3.76 3.35 0.71
C ALA A 17 -3.06 3.77 -0.58
N ALA A 18 -2.15 2.94 -1.09
CA ALA A 18 -1.42 3.20 -2.34
C ALA A 18 -2.37 3.34 -3.55
N ALA A 19 -3.42 2.52 -3.63
CA ALA A 19 -4.42 2.62 -4.69
C ALA A 19 -5.22 3.93 -4.61
N HIS A 20 -5.64 4.36 -3.42
CA HIS A 20 -6.33 5.65 -3.24
C HIS A 20 -5.42 6.83 -3.58
N ALA A 21 -4.19 6.83 -3.06
CA ALA A 21 -3.22 7.88 -3.32
C ALA A 21 -2.90 8.02 -4.81
N ALA A 22 -2.80 6.90 -5.53
CA ALA A 22 -2.50 6.91 -6.96
C ALA A 22 -3.68 7.36 -7.83
N MET A 23 -4.89 6.90 -7.53
CA MET A 23 -6.05 7.09 -8.42
C MET A 23 -6.88 8.33 -8.09
N LEU A 24 -6.92 8.74 -6.82
CA LEU A 24 -7.83 9.76 -6.31
C LEU A 24 -7.09 10.79 -5.43
N PRO A 25 -5.97 11.38 -5.89
CA PRO A 25 -5.13 12.25 -5.07
C PRO A 25 -5.86 13.50 -4.58
N ASP A 26 -6.82 14.01 -5.34
CA ASP A 26 -7.55 15.25 -5.05
C ASP A 26 -8.89 15.02 -4.32
N SER A 27 -9.25 13.76 -4.03
CA SER A 27 -10.49 13.43 -3.34
C SER A 27 -10.31 13.51 -1.83
N PRO A 28 -11.01 14.41 -1.10
CA PRO A 28 -10.86 14.53 0.35
C PRO A 28 -11.23 13.26 1.12
N SER A 29 -12.22 12.49 0.62
CA SER A 29 -12.58 11.20 1.22
C SER A 29 -11.48 10.16 1.01
N ALA A 30 -10.89 10.10 -0.20
CA ALA A 30 -9.78 9.18 -0.46
C ALA A 30 -8.55 9.55 0.38
N GLN A 31 -8.24 10.84 0.54
CA GLN A 31 -7.13 11.28 1.39
C GLN A 31 -7.31 10.84 2.86
N LYS A 32 -8.53 10.92 3.41
CA LYS A 32 -8.81 10.42 4.75
C LYS A 32 -8.55 8.91 4.88
N GLU A 33 -8.98 8.13 3.88
CA GLU A 33 -8.73 6.68 3.85
C GLU A 33 -7.24 6.36 3.69
N VAL A 34 -6.51 7.11 2.87
CA VAL A 34 -5.03 7.00 2.75
C VAL A 34 -4.39 7.21 4.11
N MET A 35 -4.75 8.27 4.83
CA MET A 35 -4.19 8.55 6.16
C MET A 35 -4.50 7.42 7.15
N LEU A 36 -5.76 7.01 7.24
CA LEU A 36 -6.20 5.95 8.15
C LEU A 36 -5.42 4.65 7.93
N TYR A 37 -5.45 4.12 6.70
CA TYR A 37 -4.80 2.85 6.39
C TYR A 37 -3.28 2.92 6.49
N SER A 38 -2.67 4.07 6.16
CA SER A 38 -1.22 4.23 6.30
C SER A 38 -0.79 4.24 7.76
N SER A 39 -1.55 4.90 8.64
CA SER A 39 -1.29 4.88 10.08
C SER A 39 -1.45 3.48 10.67
N GLU A 40 -2.49 2.73 10.30
CA GLU A 40 -2.69 1.35 10.76
C GLU A 40 -1.55 0.41 10.28
N ALA A 41 -1.13 0.59 9.01
CA ALA A 41 0.00 -0.14 8.46
C ALA A 41 1.30 0.20 9.19
N GLU A 42 1.56 1.47 9.47
CA GLU A 42 2.77 1.97 10.12
C GLU A 42 2.85 1.50 11.58
N GLU A 43 1.77 1.61 12.34
CA GLU A 43 1.71 1.12 13.72
C GLU A 43 2.06 -0.37 13.79
N THR A 44 1.47 -1.17 12.91
CA THR A 44 1.71 -2.61 12.85
C THR A 44 3.15 -2.91 12.42
N PHE A 45 3.66 -2.19 11.42
CA PHE A 45 5.02 -2.36 10.91
C PHE A 45 6.08 -1.99 11.96
N LEU A 46 5.95 -0.86 12.64
CA LEU A 46 6.91 -0.40 13.64
C LEU A 46 6.87 -1.20 14.95
N SER A 47 5.81 -1.99 15.18
CA SER A 47 5.68 -2.84 16.38
C SER A 47 6.66 -4.03 16.43
N LYS A 48 7.41 -4.28 15.35
CA LYS A 48 8.33 -5.42 15.20
C LYS A 48 9.55 -5.03 14.37
N ASN A 49 10.61 -5.82 14.54
CA ASN A 49 11.72 -5.87 13.59
C ASN A 49 11.42 -6.91 12.51
N TRP A 50 11.75 -6.59 11.27
CA TRP A 50 11.53 -7.42 10.09
C TRP A 50 12.85 -7.70 9.41
N ASN A 51 13.07 -8.94 8.99
CA ASN A 51 14.24 -9.29 8.20
C ASN A 51 14.03 -8.93 6.71
N LYS A 52 15.10 -9.02 5.92
CA LYS A 52 15.09 -8.69 4.49
C LYS A 52 14.04 -9.49 3.69
N GLU A 53 13.89 -10.78 3.99
CA GLU A 53 12.93 -11.66 3.29
C GLU A 53 11.48 -11.27 3.61
N GLU A 54 11.20 -10.85 4.84
CA GLU A 54 9.88 -10.39 5.27
C GLU A 54 9.52 -9.03 4.67
N ILE A 55 10.49 -8.12 4.57
CA ILE A 55 10.31 -6.84 3.86
C ILE A 55 10.04 -7.09 2.38
N GLU A 56 10.79 -7.99 1.75
CA GLU A 56 10.57 -8.36 0.35
C GLU A 56 9.21 -9.03 0.14
N TYR A 57 8.80 -9.91 1.06
CA TYR A 57 7.46 -10.51 1.06
C TYR A 57 6.37 -9.44 1.15
N LEU A 58 6.50 -8.50 2.10
CA LEU A 58 5.56 -7.40 2.28
C LEU A 58 5.43 -6.58 1.00
N ARG A 59 6.56 -6.16 0.41
CA ARG A 59 6.57 -5.37 -0.83
C ARG A 59 5.81 -6.08 -1.94
N ASN A 60 6.16 -7.33 -2.22
CA ASN A 60 5.54 -8.10 -3.29
C ASN A 60 4.04 -8.32 -3.05
N LYS A 61 3.66 -8.56 -1.79
CA LYS A 61 2.25 -8.74 -1.43
C LYS A 61 1.44 -7.46 -1.56
N ALA A 62 1.98 -6.33 -1.11
CA ALA A 62 1.35 -5.02 -1.25
C ALA A 62 1.18 -4.65 -2.73
N LEU A 63 2.22 -4.83 -3.56
CA LEU A 63 2.16 -4.55 -5.00
C LEU A 63 1.09 -5.38 -5.71
N LEU A 64 1.00 -6.69 -5.41
CA LEU A 64 -0.03 -7.55 -5.98
C LEU A 64 -1.44 -7.08 -5.59
N ARG A 65 -1.64 -6.75 -4.31
CA ARG A 65 -2.92 -6.24 -3.81
C ARG A 65 -3.29 -4.91 -4.46
N THR A 66 -2.38 -3.95 -4.53
CA THR A 66 -2.64 -2.66 -5.16
C THR A 66 -2.96 -2.79 -6.64
N ARG A 67 -2.26 -3.63 -7.38
CA ARG A 67 -2.58 -3.90 -8.79
C ARG A 67 -4.00 -4.42 -8.97
N ASN A 68 -4.44 -5.35 -8.11
CA ASN A 68 -5.81 -5.84 -8.14
C ASN A 68 -6.83 -4.75 -7.78
N GLU A 69 -6.55 -3.94 -6.77
CA GLU A 69 -7.40 -2.81 -6.37
C GLU A 69 -7.54 -1.78 -7.49
N ILE A 70 -6.43 -1.36 -8.09
CA ILE A 70 -6.44 -0.41 -9.22
C ILE A 70 -7.28 -0.96 -10.37
N LYS A 71 -7.07 -2.23 -10.76
CA LYS A 71 -7.84 -2.87 -11.83
C LYS A 71 -9.34 -2.88 -11.54
N ASN A 72 -9.74 -3.18 -10.29
CA ASN A 72 -11.14 -3.17 -9.89
C ASN A 72 -11.73 -1.75 -9.89
N ARG A 73 -10.96 -0.78 -9.41
CA ARG A 73 -11.37 0.62 -9.26
C ARG A 73 -11.44 1.36 -10.58
N ILE A 74 -10.59 1.03 -11.56
CA ILE A 74 -10.64 1.62 -12.91
C ILE A 74 -12.03 1.41 -13.51
N LYS A 75 -12.53 0.17 -13.45
CA LYS A 75 -13.87 -0.18 -13.92
C LYS A 75 -14.95 0.50 -13.10
N ARG A 76 -14.80 0.55 -11.77
CA ARG A 76 -15.80 1.11 -10.86
C ARG A 76 -15.95 2.63 -10.99
N TYR A 77 -14.86 3.36 -11.20
CA TYR A 77 -14.84 4.82 -11.26
C TYR A 77 -14.87 5.37 -12.69
N GLY A 78 -14.85 4.51 -13.71
CA GLY A 78 -14.92 4.93 -15.12
C GLY A 78 -13.61 5.54 -15.63
N PHE A 79 -12.46 5.15 -15.07
CA PHE A 79 -11.16 5.50 -15.63
C PHE A 79 -10.88 4.72 -16.92
N ASP A 80 -9.97 5.25 -17.75
CA ASP A 80 -9.50 4.55 -18.95
C ASP A 80 -8.56 3.40 -18.54
N GLU A 81 -8.69 2.22 -19.16
CA GLU A 81 -7.81 1.08 -18.87
C GLU A 81 -6.34 1.39 -19.16
N LYS A 82 -6.05 2.35 -20.06
CA LYS A 82 -4.67 2.79 -20.33
C LYS A 82 -4.01 3.48 -19.14
N ASP A 83 -4.79 4.00 -18.19
CA ASP A 83 -4.26 4.64 -16.98
C ASP A 83 -3.78 3.61 -15.94
N TYR A 84 -4.03 2.31 -16.15
CA TYR A 84 -3.63 1.24 -15.23
C TYR A 84 -2.14 1.27 -14.89
N GLU A 85 -1.25 1.27 -15.90
CA GLU A 85 0.20 1.26 -15.65
C GLU A 85 0.66 2.56 -14.99
N LYS A 86 0.04 3.69 -15.34
CA LYS A 86 0.32 4.98 -14.68
C LYS A 86 0.00 4.90 -13.18
N PHE A 87 -1.20 4.44 -12.82
CA PHE A 87 -1.60 4.31 -11.42
C PHE A 87 -0.77 3.26 -10.68
N ALA A 88 -0.46 2.13 -11.32
CA ALA A 88 0.37 1.09 -10.73
C ALA A 88 1.78 1.62 -10.39
N ASN A 89 2.39 2.41 -11.27
CA ASN A 89 3.72 3.00 -11.03
C ASN A 89 3.70 4.01 -9.87
N ILE A 90 2.68 4.87 -9.78
CA ILE A 90 2.54 5.81 -8.66
C ILE A 90 2.37 5.07 -7.34
N ALA A 91 1.52 4.04 -7.33
CA ALA A 91 1.30 3.22 -6.15
C ALA A 91 2.55 2.43 -5.72
N GLU A 92 3.35 1.96 -6.67
CA GLU A 92 4.62 1.28 -6.39
C GLU A 92 5.63 2.21 -5.71
N GLN A 93 5.73 3.47 -6.18
CA GLN A 93 6.56 4.49 -5.52
C GLN A 93 6.09 4.75 -4.08
N TYR A 94 4.77 4.82 -3.87
CA TYR A 94 4.18 4.99 -2.55
C TYR A 94 4.55 3.85 -1.60
N ILE A 95 4.41 2.59 -2.04
CA ILE A 95 4.76 1.40 -1.26
C ILE A 95 6.25 1.39 -0.91
N ASN A 96 7.11 1.69 -1.88
CA ASN A 96 8.56 1.72 -1.66
C ASN A 96 8.95 2.80 -0.65
N GLN A 97 8.36 3.99 -0.75
CA GLN A 97 8.60 5.08 0.19
C GLN A 97 8.15 4.70 1.62
N PHE A 98 6.99 4.07 1.77
CA PHE A 98 6.51 3.57 3.06
C PHE A 98 7.51 2.60 3.69
N ILE A 99 7.95 1.59 2.93
CA ILE A 99 8.88 0.56 3.43
C ILE A 99 10.24 1.17 3.78
N GLU A 100 10.79 2.04 2.93
CA GLU A 100 12.07 2.72 3.18
C GLU A 100 12.03 3.59 4.44
N ASN A 101 10.93 4.33 4.65
CA ASN A 101 10.76 5.16 5.84
C ASN A 101 10.56 4.31 7.09
N GLY A 102 9.80 3.22 7.00
CA GLY A 102 9.62 2.29 8.11
C GLY A 102 10.94 1.66 8.55
N VAL A 103 11.74 1.17 7.60
CA VAL A 103 13.05 0.55 7.88
C VAL A 103 14.04 1.52 8.52
N LYS A 104 13.99 2.81 8.16
CA LYS A 104 14.83 3.85 8.81
C LYS A 104 14.41 4.17 10.24
N GLN A 105 13.16 3.91 10.60
CA GLN A 105 12.58 4.22 11.91
C GLN A 105 12.61 3.05 12.89
N THR A 106 12.77 1.81 12.41
CA THR A 106 12.94 0.64 13.28
C THR A 106 14.34 0.67 13.96
N PRO A 107 14.42 0.51 15.29
CA PRO A 107 15.66 0.62 16.07
C PRO A 107 16.65 -0.53 15.88
#